data_AF-A0A3N2EUE4-F1
#
_entry.id   AF-A0A3N2EUE4-F1
#
_cell.length_a   1.000
_cell.length_b   1.000
_cell.length_c   1.000
_cell.angle_alpha   90.00
_cell.angle_beta   90.00
_cell.angle_gamma   90.00
#
_symmetry.space_group_name_H-M   'P 1'
#
loop_
_entity.id
_entity.type
_entity.pdbx_description
1 polymer ?
#
loop_
_entity_poly.entity_id
_entity_poly.type
_entity_poly.pdbx_seq_one_letter_code
_entity_poly.pdbx_strand_id
1 'polypeptide(L)'
;MHQVIDPSTLQALWSCIVLSVAAASISFTITQTELFVPLRNFANKIGHMTGYLFHCFYCMSHWVVLAGVLIYRPVIISSGNIYIDLIITLFFTITLATFVSGFMFRSFTHVMDKKMKESELKAMMNKNSQK
;
A
#
# COMPACT_ATOMS: atom_id res chain seq x y z
N MET A 1 16.84 -14.49 -30.61
CA MET A 1 15.96 -13.77 -29.68
C MET A 1 15.38 -14.76 -28.66
N HIS A 2 16.15 -15.20 -27.66
CA HIS A 2 15.64 -15.98 -26.51
C HIS A 2 16.75 -16.14 -25.47
N GLN A 3 17.12 -15.05 -24.78
CA GLN A 3 17.81 -15.04 -23.46
C GLN A 3 17.72 -13.62 -22.88
N VAL A 4 16.49 -13.10 -22.70
CA VAL A 4 16.26 -11.74 -22.16
C VAL A 4 15.94 -11.77 -20.65
N ILE A 5 15.80 -12.96 -20.06
CA ILE A 5 15.51 -13.12 -18.63
C ILE A 5 16.67 -13.87 -18.00
N ASP A 6 17.63 -13.12 -17.49
CA ASP A 6 18.62 -13.67 -16.58
C ASP A 6 17.92 -14.01 -15.24
N PRO A 7 18.26 -15.15 -14.58
CA PRO A 7 17.67 -15.51 -13.30
C PRO A 7 17.83 -14.44 -12.21
N SER A 8 18.88 -13.61 -12.27
CA SER A 8 19.06 -12.48 -11.34
C SER A 8 18.01 -11.39 -11.54
N THR A 9 17.66 -11.06 -12.78
CA THR A 9 16.60 -10.08 -13.09
C THR A 9 15.24 -10.60 -12.65
N LEU A 10 14.98 -11.90 -12.81
CA LEU A 10 13.74 -12.52 -12.34
C LEU A 10 13.61 -12.44 -10.81
N GLN A 11 14.69 -12.70 -10.08
CA GLN A 11 14.76 -12.56 -8.62
C GLN A 11 14.49 -11.10 -8.18
N ALA A 12 15.06 -10.12 -8.89
CA ALA A 12 14.84 -8.71 -8.60
C ALA A 12 13.38 -8.30 -8.84
N LEU A 13 12.79 -8.72 -9.96
CA LEU A 13 11.38 -8.48 -10.27
C LEU A 13 10.46 -9.13 -9.24
N TRP A 14 10.74 -10.37 -8.83
CA TRP A 14 10.00 -11.05 -7.77
C TRP A 14 10.08 -10.26 -6.45
N SER A 15 11.27 -9.79 -6.09
CA SER A 15 11.47 -8.97 -4.89
C SER A 15 10.66 -7.69 -4.94
N CYS A 16 10.61 -7.00 -6.09
CA CYS A 16 9.78 -5.80 -6.27
C CYS A 16 8.28 -6.10 -6.14
N ILE A 17 7.80 -7.22 -6.69
CA ILE A 17 6.41 -7.64 -6.53
C ILE A 17 6.09 -7.89 -5.07
N VAL A 18 6.90 -8.68 -4.36
CA VAL A 18 6.71 -8.97 -2.94
C VAL A 18 6.76 -7.68 -2.11
N LEU A 19 7.74 -6.81 -2.35
CA LEU A 19 7.85 -5.51 -1.67
C LEU A 19 6.62 -4.64 -1.91
N SER A 20 6.13 -4.57 -3.14
CA SER A 20 4.99 -3.73 -3.47
C SER A 20 3.71 -4.19 -2.78
N VAL A 21 3.46 -5.50 -2.73
CA VAL A 21 2.31 -6.09 -2.04
C VAL A 21 2.43 -5.94 -0.53
N ALA A 22 3.61 -6.21 0.02
CA ALA A 22 3.88 -6.03 1.45
C ALA A 22 3.73 -4.56 1.85
N ALA A 23 4.29 -3.63 1.06
CA ALA A 23 4.21 -2.21 1.33
C ALA A 23 2.76 -1.69 1.26
N ALA A 24 1.99 -2.11 0.25
CA ALA A 24 0.57 -1.79 0.16
C ALA A 24 -0.21 -2.31 1.39
N SER A 25 0.04 -3.56 1.78
CA SER A 25 -0.60 -4.19 2.94
C SER A 25 -0.27 -3.47 4.25
N ILE A 26 1.02 -3.25 4.53
CA ILE A 26 1.49 -2.55 5.74
C ILE A 26 0.90 -1.14 5.78
N SER A 27 0.94 -0.42 4.66
CA SER A 27 0.41 0.94 4.59
C SER A 27 -1.08 0.95 4.84
N PHE A 28 -1.85 0.04 4.23
CA PHE A 28 -3.28 -0.07 4.46
C PHE A 28 -3.59 -0.44 5.92
N THR A 29 -2.83 -1.35 6.52
CA THR A 29 -3.01 -1.74 7.93
C THR A 29 -2.76 -0.55 8.85
N ILE A 30 -1.63 0.14 8.72
CA ILE A 30 -1.31 1.33 9.53
C ILE A 30 -2.37 2.41 9.31
N THR A 31 -2.86 2.55 8.08
CA THR A 31 -3.79 3.61 7.72
C THR A 31 -5.27 3.26 7.84
N GLN A 32 -5.67 2.06 8.21
CA GLN A 32 -7.10 1.74 8.32
C GLN A 32 -7.46 0.93 9.56
N THR A 33 -6.51 0.23 10.18
CA THR A 33 -6.83 -0.55 11.38
C THR A 33 -6.87 0.33 12.63
N GLU A 34 -7.83 0.03 13.51
CA GLU A 34 -8.04 0.77 14.75
C GLU A 34 -6.85 0.64 15.71
N LEU A 35 -6.05 -0.42 15.59
CA LEU A 35 -4.84 -0.66 16.37
C LEU A 35 -3.82 0.50 16.26
N PHE A 36 -3.78 1.20 15.12
CA PHE A 36 -2.86 2.30 14.88
C PHE A 36 -3.48 3.69 15.10
N VAL A 37 -4.71 3.78 15.60
CA VAL A 37 -5.34 5.05 16.01
C VAL A 37 -4.49 5.84 17.02
N PRO A 38 -3.92 5.26 18.09
CA PRO A 38 -3.06 6.03 19.01
C PRO A 38 -1.82 6.58 18.30
N LEU A 39 -1.20 5.81 17.40
CA LEU A 39 -0.05 6.24 16.62
C LEU A 39 -0.40 7.41 15.70
N ARG A 40 -1.55 7.37 15.03
CA ARG A 40 -2.04 8.43 14.14
C ARG A 40 -2.36 9.71 14.89
N ASN A 41 -3.00 9.58 16.05
CA ASN A 41 -3.31 10.72 16.90
C ASN A 41 -2.03 11.36 17.45
N PHE A 42 -1.01 10.55 17.75
CA PHE A 42 0.31 11.05 18.12
C PHE A 42 1.02 11.75 16.96
N ALA A 43 0.98 11.18 15.75
CA ALA A 43 1.57 11.79 14.56
C ALA A 43 0.91 13.14 14.19
N ASN A 44 -0.41 13.26 14.41
CA ASN A 44 -1.15 14.52 14.28
C ASN A 44 -0.70 15.58 15.29
N LYS A 45 -0.23 15.18 16.49
CA LYS A 45 0.29 16.11 17.51
C LYS A 45 1.70 16.62 17.18
N ILE A 46 2.52 15.83 16.49
CA ILE A 46 3.89 16.20 16.10
C ILE A 46 3.89 17.24 14.97
N GLY A 47 2.89 17.19 14.08
CA GLY A 47 2.75 18.18 13.02
C GLY A 47 1.70 17.80 11.99
N HIS A 48 1.19 18.81 11.27
CA HIS A 48 0.15 18.62 10.26
C HIS A 48 0.61 17.71 9.10
N MET A 49 1.87 17.82 8.68
CA MET A 49 2.42 17.01 7.58
C MET A 49 2.63 15.54 7.95
N THR A 50 3.12 15.23 9.15
CA THR A 50 3.26 13.84 9.62
C THR A 50 1.89 13.20 9.82
N GLY A 51 0.93 13.95 10.35
CA GLY A 51 -0.46 13.52 10.42
C GLY A 51 -1.03 13.06 9.08
N TYR A 52 -0.91 13.91 8.04
CA TYR A 52 -1.37 13.58 6.69
C TYR A 52 -0.74 12.28 6.17
N LEU A 53 0.54 12.06 6.46
CA LEU A 53 1.25 10.85 6.05
C LEU A 53 0.58 9.59 6.61
N PHE A 54 0.34 9.52 7.93
CA PHE A 54 -0.27 8.35 8.57
C PHE A 54 -1.78 8.19 8.30
N HIS A 55 -2.42 9.16 7.63
CA HIS A 55 -3.80 9.05 7.15
C HIS A 55 -3.90 8.65 5.66
N CYS A 56 -2.82 8.83 4.90
CA CYS A 56 -2.76 8.56 3.47
C CYS A 56 -2.06 7.22 3.19
N PHE A 57 -2.81 6.17 2.85
CA PHE A 57 -2.23 4.85 2.52
C PHE A 57 -1.25 4.91 1.33
N TYR A 58 -1.55 5.76 0.34
CA TYR A 58 -0.68 6.00 -0.81
C TYR A 58 0.64 6.63 -0.39
N CYS A 59 0.58 7.60 0.50
CA CYS A 59 1.76 8.32 0.97
C CYS A 59 2.62 7.40 1.84
N MET A 60 2.01 6.62 2.74
CA MET A 60 2.73 5.62 3.54
C MET A 60 3.42 4.57 2.67
N SER A 61 2.79 4.11 1.57
CA SER A 61 3.38 3.07 0.73
C SER A 61 4.68 3.52 0.07
N HIS A 62 4.83 4.82 -0.23
CA HIS A 62 6.09 5.36 -0.75
C HIS A 62 7.23 5.21 0.25
N TRP A 63 6.98 5.52 1.52
CA TRP A 63 7.99 5.39 2.58
C TRP A 63 8.31 3.94 2.90
N VAL A 64 7.30 3.05 2.89
CA VAL A 64 7.53 1.63 3.12
C VAL A 64 8.30 1.00 1.97
N VAL A 65 7.99 1.35 0.71
CA VAL A 65 8.77 0.91 -0.45
C VAL A 65 10.18 1.47 -0.41
N LEU A 66 10.37 2.74 -0.04
CA LEU A 66 11.70 3.34 0.11
C LEU A 66 12.54 2.59 1.14
N ALA A 67 11.98 2.31 2.31
CA ALA A 67 12.64 1.50 3.33
C ALA A 67 12.97 0.10 2.81
N GLY A 68 12.04 -0.55 2.12
CA GLY A 68 12.24 -1.87 1.52
C GLY A 68 13.37 -1.88 0.49
N VAL A 69 13.37 -0.96 -0.47
CA VAL A 69 14.41 -0.89 -1.51
C VAL A 69 15.77 -0.57 -0.91
N LEU A 70 15.84 0.25 0.14
CA LEU A 70 17.10 0.58 0.81
C LEU A 70 17.70 -0.62 1.56
N ILE A 71 16.86 -1.48 2.13
CA ILE A 71 17.26 -2.72 2.84
C ILE A 71 17.63 -3.83 1.84
N TYR A 72 16.74 -4.14 0.91
CA TYR A 72 16.89 -5.31 0.03
C TYR A 72 17.67 -5.03 -1.26
N ARG A 73 17.84 -3.74 -1.62
CA ARG A 73 18.56 -3.27 -2.81
C ARG A 73 18.29 -4.10 -4.07
N PRO A 74 17.02 -4.29 -4.46
CA PRO A 74 16.73 -4.95 -5.73
C PRO A 74 17.27 -4.08 -6.88
N VAL A 75 18.05 -4.69 -7.77
CA VAL A 75 18.60 -4.03 -8.96
C VAL A 75 17.97 -4.71 -10.17
N ILE A 76 17.05 -4.01 -10.85
CA ILE A 76 16.34 -4.55 -12.03
C ILE A 76 17.17 -4.36 -13.29
N ILE A 77 17.78 -3.18 -13.44
CA ILE A 77 18.61 -2.81 -14.58
C ILE A 77 19.97 -2.44 -14.02
N SER A 78 21.05 -2.96 -14.60
CA SER A 78 22.41 -2.62 -14.23
C SER A 78 23.00 -1.68 -15.28
N SER A 79 23.07 -0.39 -14.98
CA SER A 79 23.64 0.64 -15.87
C SER A 79 25.10 0.99 -15.54
N GLY A 80 25.67 0.38 -14.49
CA GLY A 80 27.00 0.66 -13.98
C GLY A 80 27.04 1.71 -12.86
N ASN A 81 25.91 2.39 -12.59
CA ASN A 81 25.75 3.29 -11.44
C ASN A 81 24.60 2.83 -10.53
N ILE A 82 24.96 2.25 -9.39
CA ILE A 82 24.02 1.68 -8.41
C ILE A 82 22.95 2.66 -7.93
N TYR A 83 23.24 3.97 -7.86
CA TYR A 83 22.26 4.96 -7.39
C TYR A 83 21.13 5.16 -8.39
N ILE A 84 21.46 5.20 -9.69
CA ILE A 84 20.48 5.35 -10.76
C ILE A 84 19.61 4.10 -10.84
N ASP A 85 20.25 2.92 -10.74
CA ASP A 85 19.57 1.63 -10.79
C ASP A 85 18.59 1.43 -9.62
N LEU A 86 18.97 1.88 -8.41
CA LEU A 86 18.10 1.88 -7.24
C LEU A 86 16.94 2.88 -7.37
N ILE A 87 17.16 4.07 -7.95
CA ILE A 87 16.11 5.05 -8.18
C ILE A 87 15.07 4.49 -9.16
N ILE A 88 15.51 3.91 -10.28
CA ILE A 88 14.61 3.30 -11.26
C ILE A 88 13.79 2.18 -10.59
N THR A 89 14.46 1.31 -9.83
CA THR A 89 13.80 0.22 -9.12
C THR A 89 12.83 0.73 -8.05
N LEU A 90 13.17 1.82 -7.36
CA LEU A 90 12.31 2.48 -6.38
C LEU A 90 11.02 2.97 -7.02
N PHE A 91 11.10 3.76 -8.09
CA PHE A 91 9.91 4.28 -8.78
C PHE A 91 9.07 3.17 -9.42
N PHE A 92 9.71 2.14 -9.96
CA PHE A 92 9.01 0.97 -10.47
C PHE A 92 8.22 0.25 -9.36
N THR A 93 8.86 0.00 -8.23
CA THR A 93 8.24 -0.68 -7.08
C THR A 93 7.12 0.17 -6.45
N ILE A 94 7.31 1.50 -6.37
CA ILE A 94 6.28 2.44 -5.91
C ILE A 94 5.05 2.42 -6.82
N THR A 95 5.26 2.37 -8.13
CA THR A 95 4.17 2.30 -9.11
C THR A 95 3.36 1.03 -8.93
N LEU A 96 4.02 -0.12 -8.79
CA LEU A 96 3.37 -1.38 -8.46
C LEU A 96 2.62 -1.31 -7.12
N ALA A 97 3.23 -0.75 -6.09
CA ALA A 97 2.61 -0.65 -4.77
C ALA A 97 1.36 0.24 -4.80
N THR A 98 1.39 1.31 -5.59
CA THR A 98 0.25 2.19 -5.84
C THR A 98 -0.88 1.44 -6.53
N PHE A 99 -0.56 0.66 -7.55
CA PHE A 99 -1.55 -0.13 -8.27
C PHE A 99 -2.23 -1.15 -7.35
N VAL A 100 -1.45 -1.88 -6.55
CA VAL A 100 -1.96 -2.82 -5.53
C VAL A 100 -2.80 -2.08 -4.49
N SER A 101 -2.36 -0.93 -4.01
CA SER A 101 -3.08 -0.13 -3.03
C SER A 101 -4.43 0.37 -3.58
N GLY A 102 -4.47 0.79 -4.84
CA GLY A 102 -5.71 1.18 -5.52
C GLY A 102 -6.67 0.01 -5.68
N PHE A 103 -6.15 -1.18 -5.99
CA PHE A 103 -6.95 -2.40 -6.04
C PHE A 103 -7.52 -2.78 -4.66
N MET A 104 -6.70 -2.73 -3.60
CA MET A 104 -7.14 -2.96 -2.21
C MET A 104 -8.17 -1.93 -1.75
N PHE A 105 -7.98 -0.66 -2.09
CA PHE A 105 -8.94 0.39 -1.75
C PHE A 105 -10.30 0.13 -2.41
N ARG A 106 -10.32 -0.25 -3.69
CA ARG A 106 -11.55 -0.57 -4.41
C ARG A 106 -12.27 -1.79 -3.83
N SER A 107 -11.55 -2.83 -3.42
CA SER A 107 -12.19 -3.98 -2.77
C SER A 107 -12.76 -3.60 -1.40
N PHE A 108 -12.06 -2.77 -0.64
CA PHE A 108 -12.53 -2.28 0.66
C PHE A 108 -13.79 -1.40 0.54
N THR A 109 -13.84 -0.46 -0.41
CA THR A 109 -15.02 0.40 -0.61
C THR A 109 -16.26 -0.41 -1.00
N HIS A 110 -16.10 -1.49 -1.77
CA HIS A 110 -17.19 -2.42 -2.08
C HIS A 110 -17.73 -3.13 -0.82
N VAL A 111 -16.85 -3.55 0.09
CA VAL A 111 -17.25 -4.18 1.36
C VAL A 111 -17.99 -3.17 2.25
N MET A 112 -17.51 -1.92 2.29
CA MET A 112 -18.15 -0.86 3.06
C MET A 112 -19.53 -0.48 2.51
N ASP A 113 -19.69 -0.35 1.18
CA ASP A 113 -20.99 -0.10 0.54
C ASP A 113 -22.00 -1.21 0.87
N LYS A 114 -21.56 -2.47 0.80
CA LYS A 114 -22.39 -3.62 1.19
C LYS A 114 -22.80 -3.55 2.67
N LYS A 115 -21.85 -3.27 3.57
CA LYS A 115 -22.10 -3.13 5.02
C LYS A 115 -23.10 -2.01 5.32
N MET A 116 -23.02 -0.87 4.63
CA MET A 116 -23.98 0.22 4.80
C MET A 116 -25.38 -0.20 4.36
N LYS A 117 -25.53 -0.78 3.16
CA LYS A 117 -26.81 -1.28 2.66
C LYS A 117 -27.46 -2.32 3.57
N GLU A 118 -26.67 -3.25 4.11
CA GLU A 118 -27.15 -4.23 5.08
C GLU A 118 -27.63 -3.58 6.39
N SER A 119 -26.95 -2.52 6.85
CA SER A 119 -27.35 -1.75 8.03
C SER A 119 -28.67 -1.00 7.81
N GLU A 120 -28.85 -0.36 6.64
CA GLU A 120 -30.08 0.34 6.28
C GLU A 120 -31.26 -0.63 6.15
N LEU A 121 -31.06 -1.78 5.50
CA LEU A 121 -32.11 -2.80 5.37
C LEU A 121 -32.57 -3.33 6.73
N LYS A 122 -31.62 -3.61 7.65
CA LYS A 122 -31.94 -4.03 9.02
C LYS A 122 -32.72 -2.96 9.78
N ALA A 123 -32.36 -1.68 9.62
CA ALA A 123 -33.09 -0.57 10.24
C ALA A 123 -34.54 -0.47 9.71
N MET A 124 -34.76 -0.67 8.41
CA MET A 124 -36.11 -0.69 7.82
C MET A 124 -36.94 -1.88 8.29
N MET A 125 -36.35 -3.08 8.36
CA MET A 125 -37.04 -4.27 8.87
C MET A 125 -37.46 -4.10 10.34
N ASN A 126 -36.57 -3.60 11.19
CA ASN A 126 -36.92 -3.34 12.60
C ASN A 126 -38.02 -2.28 12.74
N LYS A 127 -38.05 -1.26 11.88
CA LYS A 127 -39.11 -0.25 11.87
C LYS A 127 -40.46 -0.81 11.41
N ASN A 128 -40.46 -1.76 10.47
CA ASN A 128 -41.68 -2.41 9.98
C ASN A 128 -42.23 -3.48 10.94
N SER A 129 -41.39 -4.11 11.77
CA SER A 129 -41.85 -5.07 12.79
C SER A 129 -42.45 -4.43 14.05
N GLN A 130 -42.34 -3.12 14.21
CA GLN A 130 -42.94 -2.36 15.33
C GLN A 130 -44.24 -1.63 14.96
N LYS A 131 -44.74 -1.83 13.73
CA LYS A 131 -46.00 -1.25 13.24
C LYS A 131 -47.02 -2.37 13.04
#